data_AF-A0A957YVM6-F1
#
_entry.id   AF-A0A957YVM6-F1
#
_cell.length_a   1.000
_cell.length_b   1.000
_cell.length_c   1.000
_cell.angle_alpha   90.00
_cell.angle_beta   90.00
_cell.angle_gamma   90.00
#
_symmetry.space_group_name_H-M   'P 1'
#
loop_
_entity.id
_entity.type
_entity.pdbx_description
1 polymer ?
#
loop_
_entity_poly.entity_id
_entity_poly.type
_entity_poly.pdbx_seq_one_letter_code
_entity_poly.pdbx_strand_id
1 'polypeptide(L)'
;AGAADGNLWFILGHYLYYQQTKDVDFLQTHWKTIDRALLWLDYQDMNECGLLEIPEAGNWMDLLAVRYNVLYDNVLYYAALLAHEELRKALPAMITHHQPAVNAACVHERLNLLMWVDRCWVAEHFAEHLERLKAIRLEWYMLYHNVGTISSRPFYLPWVAFREYGDWCDSLGNLLAILTGVADFHRSEHIVRYLRQVGMAEPYPTKAIYPPIYPGEPSWREYYRSRNLNIPHQYHNGGIWPMIGGFHVAALVAHGWQKEAEQMLITLADANRQGVAGDWEFNEWMHGRSGHPMGFAEQAWSASMYLYAHNAVRNGQLPLFGDLLTAKPAAAKAAENNEFFVHAGGGPV
;
A
#
# COMPACT_ATOMS: atom_id res chain seq x y z
N ALA A 1 -6.20 9.62 -15.89
CA ALA A 1 -6.81 8.49 -15.18
C ALA A 1 -6.35 8.60 -13.72
N GLY A 2 -6.78 7.73 -12.80
CA GLY A 2 -6.60 7.91 -11.35
C GLY A 2 -7.67 8.79 -10.70
N ALA A 3 -8.64 8.20 -10.01
CA ALA A 3 -9.74 8.95 -9.39
C ALA A 3 -10.20 8.38 -8.04
N ALA A 4 -9.95 7.09 -7.77
CA ALA A 4 -10.45 6.46 -6.55
C ALA A 4 -9.65 6.85 -5.31
N ASP A 5 -8.32 6.89 -5.43
CA ASP A 5 -7.41 7.20 -4.32
C ASP A 5 -7.36 8.68 -3.94
N GLY A 6 -7.91 9.57 -4.79
CA GLY A 6 -8.08 10.98 -4.47
C GLY A 6 -8.92 11.21 -3.20
N ASN A 7 -10.04 10.50 -3.04
CA ASN A 7 -10.87 10.62 -1.83
C ASN A 7 -10.19 10.00 -0.59
N LEU A 8 -9.39 8.95 -0.78
CA LEU A 8 -8.60 8.33 0.29
C LEU A 8 -7.57 9.32 0.83
N TRP A 9 -6.72 9.87 -0.03
CA TRP A 9 -5.73 10.87 0.35
C TRP A 9 -6.35 12.18 0.82
N PHE A 10 -7.52 12.57 0.32
CA PHE A 10 -8.26 13.74 0.79
C PHE A 10 -8.62 13.63 2.28
N ILE A 11 -9.16 12.49 2.71
CA ILE A 11 -9.49 12.24 4.12
C ILE A 11 -8.22 12.21 4.97
N LEU A 12 -7.19 11.48 4.52
CA LEU A 12 -5.91 11.38 5.22
C LEU A 12 -5.20 12.74 5.35
N GLY A 13 -5.28 13.59 4.33
CA GLY A 13 -4.73 14.95 4.36
C GLY A 13 -5.43 15.84 5.38
N HIS A 14 -6.76 15.77 5.49
CA HIS A 14 -7.51 16.48 6.53
C HIS A 14 -7.18 15.96 7.93
N TYR A 15 -6.99 14.65 8.06
CA TYR A 15 -6.56 14.05 9.32
C TYR A 15 -5.17 14.51 9.74
N LEU A 16 -4.19 14.49 8.82
CA LEU A 16 -2.86 15.03 9.08
C LEU A 16 -2.93 16.51 9.47
N TYR A 17 -3.69 17.33 8.73
CA TYR A 17 -3.85 18.75 9.06
C TYR A 17 -4.39 18.93 10.49
N TYR A 18 -5.49 18.25 10.82
CA TYR A 18 -6.07 18.31 12.16
C TYR A 18 -5.09 17.82 13.24
N GLN A 19 -4.33 16.76 12.99
CA GLN A 19 -3.34 16.28 13.95
C GLN A 19 -2.24 17.31 14.24
N GLN A 20 -1.83 18.10 13.24
CA GLN A 20 -0.80 19.12 13.39
C GLN A 20 -1.31 20.45 13.97
N THR A 21 -2.54 20.86 13.64
CA THR A 21 -3.05 22.19 14.01
C THR A 21 -4.04 22.15 15.17
N LYS A 22 -4.72 21.02 15.38
CA LYS A 22 -5.90 20.87 16.26
C LYS A 22 -7.00 21.88 15.96
N ASP A 23 -7.07 22.38 14.72
CA ASP A 23 -8.06 23.36 14.27
C ASP A 23 -9.43 22.69 14.07
N VAL A 24 -10.25 22.74 15.13
CA VAL A 24 -11.61 22.18 15.13
C VAL A 24 -12.55 23.00 14.25
N ASP A 25 -12.34 24.31 14.10
CA ASP A 25 -13.21 25.17 13.29
C ASP A 25 -13.04 24.87 11.80
N PHE A 26 -11.80 24.65 11.35
CA PHE A 26 -11.51 24.15 10.01
C PHE A 26 -12.16 22.79 9.78
N LEU A 27 -11.99 21.86 10.73
CA LEU A 27 -12.61 20.53 10.63
C LEU A 27 -14.13 20.61 10.52
N GLN A 28 -14.80 21.41 11.37
CA GLN A 28 -16.25 21.63 11.31
C GLN A 28 -16.70 22.18 9.96
N THR A 29 -15.96 23.16 9.43
CA THR A 29 -16.24 23.78 8.13
C THR A 29 -16.20 22.77 6.98
N HIS A 30 -15.25 21.84 7.02
CA HIS A 30 -15.03 20.87 5.95
C HIS A 30 -15.66 19.49 6.19
N TRP A 31 -16.21 19.23 7.39
CA TRP A 31 -16.72 17.91 7.80
C TRP A 31 -17.70 17.29 6.81
N LYS A 32 -18.68 18.07 6.33
CA LYS A 32 -19.67 17.58 5.36
C LYS A 32 -19.02 17.05 4.08
N THR A 33 -17.91 17.63 3.65
CA THR A 33 -17.18 17.18 2.44
C THR A 33 -16.34 15.93 2.74
N ILE A 34 -15.67 15.89 3.89
CA ILE A 34 -14.91 14.73 4.36
C ILE A 34 -15.83 13.51 4.49
N ASP A 35 -16.99 13.69 5.12
CA ASP A 35 -17.98 12.64 5.32
C ASP A 35 -18.57 12.11 4.01
N ARG A 36 -18.82 13.01 3.04
CA ARG A 36 -19.26 12.62 1.70
C ARG A 36 -18.18 11.90 0.88
N ALA A 37 -16.91 12.21 1.11
CA ALA A 37 -15.81 11.49 0.48
C ALA A 37 -15.79 10.03 0.97
N LEU A 38 -16.00 9.80 2.28
CA LEU A 38 -16.14 8.44 2.82
C LEU A 38 -17.38 7.73 2.28
N LEU A 39 -18.54 8.41 2.24
CA LEU A 39 -19.76 7.85 1.64
C LEU A 39 -19.55 7.41 0.19
N TRP A 40 -18.84 8.22 -0.61
CA TRP A 40 -18.53 7.86 -1.99
C TRP A 40 -17.64 6.62 -2.08
N LEU A 41 -16.66 6.48 -1.18
CA LEU A 41 -15.79 5.32 -1.09
C LEU A 41 -16.58 4.06 -0.72
N ASP A 42 -17.50 4.16 0.24
CA ASP A 42 -18.39 3.04 0.63
C ASP A 42 -19.23 2.55 -0.56
N TYR A 43 -19.62 3.44 -1.48
CA TYR A 43 -20.30 3.06 -2.73
C TYR A 43 -19.40 2.37 -3.77
N GLN A 44 -18.09 2.34 -3.57
CA GLN A 44 -17.18 1.56 -4.42
C GLN A 44 -17.09 0.09 -3.99
N ASP A 45 -17.68 -0.29 -2.86
CA ASP A 45 -17.96 -1.69 -2.49
C ASP A 45 -19.21 -2.16 -3.24
N MET A 46 -19.05 -2.45 -4.54
CA MET A 46 -20.12 -2.77 -5.47
C MET A 46 -20.70 -4.18 -5.26
N ASN A 47 -19.94 -5.07 -4.61
CA ASN A 47 -20.36 -6.44 -4.33
C ASN A 47 -20.75 -6.67 -2.86
N GLU A 48 -20.67 -5.64 -2.01
CA GLU A 48 -20.93 -5.70 -0.56
C GLU A 48 -19.99 -6.68 0.17
N CYS A 49 -18.73 -6.77 -0.26
CA CYS A 49 -17.71 -7.60 0.41
C CYS A 49 -16.98 -6.86 1.54
N GLY A 50 -17.16 -5.54 1.64
CA GLY A 50 -16.50 -4.68 2.61
C GLY A 50 -15.12 -4.19 2.16
N LEU A 51 -14.80 -4.30 0.88
CA LEU A 51 -13.56 -3.79 0.27
C LEU A 51 -13.92 -3.00 -0.98
N LEU A 52 -13.08 -2.03 -1.33
CA LEU A 52 -13.27 -1.21 -2.53
C LEU A 52 -12.97 -2.03 -3.79
N GLU A 53 -13.84 -1.93 -4.80
CA GLU A 53 -13.57 -2.38 -6.16
C GLU A 53 -13.05 -1.24 -7.03
N ILE A 54 -11.80 -1.37 -7.47
CA ILE A 54 -11.07 -0.36 -8.22
C ILE A 54 -10.99 -0.77 -9.69
N PRO A 55 -11.35 0.11 -10.64
CA PRO A 55 -11.16 -0.16 -12.06
C PRO A 55 -9.68 -0.17 -12.42
N GLU A 56 -9.35 -0.82 -13.53
CA GLU A 56 -8.02 -0.73 -14.13
C GLU A 56 -7.64 0.74 -14.37
N ALA A 57 -6.39 1.11 -14.04
CA ALA A 57 -5.93 2.50 -14.04
C ALA A 57 -6.73 3.47 -13.13
N GLY A 58 -7.38 2.96 -12.08
CA GLY A 58 -8.24 3.72 -11.17
C GLY A 58 -7.52 4.50 -10.06
N ASN A 59 -6.22 4.30 -9.89
CA ASN A 59 -5.39 4.84 -8.80
C ASN A 59 -4.07 5.43 -9.34
N TRP A 60 -3.08 5.68 -8.46
CA TRP A 60 -1.77 6.20 -8.85
C TRP A 60 -1.08 5.42 -9.97
N MET A 61 -1.28 4.10 -10.07
CA MET A 61 -0.81 3.29 -11.20
C MET A 61 -1.79 3.41 -12.38
N ASP A 62 -1.99 4.63 -12.86
CA ASP A 62 -3.02 5.01 -13.83
C ASP A 62 -2.80 4.46 -15.27
N LEU A 63 -1.83 3.56 -15.42
CA LEU A 63 -1.48 2.84 -16.64
C LEU A 63 -1.02 1.39 -16.36
N LEU A 64 -1.44 0.78 -15.25
CA LEU A 64 -1.13 -0.62 -14.92
C LEU A 64 -2.40 -1.45 -14.67
N ALA A 65 -2.33 -2.75 -14.96
CA ALA A 65 -3.40 -3.72 -14.75
C ALA A 65 -3.53 -4.14 -13.29
N VAL A 66 -4.21 -3.28 -12.53
CA VAL A 66 -4.83 -3.59 -11.23
C VAL A 66 -6.34 -3.65 -11.43
N ARG A 67 -7.08 -4.42 -10.64
CA ARG A 67 -8.55 -4.41 -10.72
C ARG A 67 -9.22 -5.03 -9.50
N TYR A 68 -10.48 -4.64 -9.29
CA TYR A 68 -11.34 -5.17 -8.23
C TYR A 68 -10.76 -4.85 -6.85
N ASN A 69 -10.58 -5.79 -5.94
CA ASN A 69 -10.00 -5.47 -4.63
C ASN A 69 -8.49 -5.29 -4.76
N VAL A 70 -8.04 -4.04 -4.86
CA VAL A 70 -6.63 -3.63 -5.01
C VAL A 70 -6.03 -3.31 -3.65
N LEU A 71 -4.81 -3.80 -3.38
CA LEU A 71 -4.14 -3.67 -2.08
C LEU A 71 -3.91 -2.22 -1.71
N TYR A 72 -3.29 -1.45 -2.60
CA TYR A 72 -2.98 -0.03 -2.38
C TYR A 72 -4.21 0.75 -1.91
N ASP A 73 -5.31 0.66 -2.65
CA ASP A 73 -6.54 1.39 -2.34
C ASP A 73 -7.19 0.90 -1.04
N ASN A 74 -7.19 -0.41 -0.77
CA ASN A 74 -7.87 -0.92 0.42
C ASN A 74 -7.06 -0.75 1.71
N VAL A 75 -5.73 -0.72 1.63
CA VAL A 75 -4.87 -0.32 2.76
C VAL A 75 -5.10 1.16 3.08
N LEU A 76 -5.21 2.01 2.06
CA LEU A 76 -5.59 3.41 2.24
C LEU A 76 -7.03 3.57 2.73
N TYR A 77 -7.95 2.70 2.33
CA TYR A 77 -9.34 2.69 2.82
C TYR A 77 -9.41 2.38 4.32
N TYR A 78 -8.67 1.37 4.76
CA TYR A 78 -8.49 1.12 6.19
C TYR A 78 -7.97 2.35 6.94
N ALA A 79 -6.92 3.00 6.42
CA ALA A 79 -6.38 4.21 7.02
C ALA A 79 -7.39 5.37 7.03
N ALA A 80 -8.16 5.54 5.95
CA ALA A 80 -9.19 6.58 5.84
C ALA A 80 -10.35 6.35 6.81
N LEU A 81 -10.75 5.11 7.06
CA LEU A 81 -11.75 4.75 8.07
C LEU A 81 -11.27 5.09 9.49
N LEU A 82 -10.00 4.81 9.82
CA LEU A 82 -9.42 5.22 11.10
C LEU A 82 -9.40 6.74 11.25
N ALA A 83 -8.88 7.43 10.23
CA ALA A 83 -8.79 8.87 10.17
C ALA A 83 -10.16 9.54 10.33
N HIS A 84 -11.18 9.06 9.60
CA HIS A 84 -12.55 9.59 9.69
C HIS A 84 -13.14 9.41 11.09
N GLU A 85 -12.98 8.24 11.71
CA GLU A 85 -13.47 8.01 13.08
C GLU A 85 -12.76 8.90 14.11
N GLU A 86 -11.45 9.10 14.00
CA GLU A 86 -10.70 10.01 14.88
C GLU A 86 -11.11 11.48 14.67
N LEU A 87 -11.31 11.91 13.42
CA LEU A 87 -11.86 13.24 13.11
C LEU A 87 -13.28 13.41 13.66
N ARG A 88 -14.12 12.39 13.53
CA ARG A 88 -15.47 12.39 14.10
C ARG A 88 -15.42 12.59 15.61
N LYS A 89 -14.49 11.95 16.32
CA LYS A 89 -14.28 12.10 17.78
C LYS A 89 -13.92 13.51 18.22
N ALA A 90 -13.29 14.29 17.35
CA ALA A 90 -12.99 15.70 17.61
C ALA A 90 -14.21 16.63 17.51
N LEU A 91 -15.31 16.15 16.91
CA LEU A 91 -16.51 16.94 16.65
C LEU A 91 -17.61 16.74 17.70
N PRO A 92 -18.50 17.74 17.91
CA PRO A 92 -19.66 17.60 18.77
C PRO A 92 -20.54 16.41 18.38
N ALA A 93 -20.98 15.62 19.37
CA ALA A 93 -21.74 14.38 19.16
C ALA A 93 -23.07 14.55 18.40
N MET A 94 -23.61 15.78 18.33
CA MET A 94 -24.83 16.10 17.60
C MET A 94 -24.65 16.16 16.07
N ILE A 95 -23.41 16.20 15.57
CA ILE A 95 -23.14 16.22 14.14
C ILE A 95 -23.35 14.81 13.55
N THR A 96 -24.33 14.71 12.66
CA THR A 96 -24.58 13.48 11.88
C THR A 96 -23.41 13.18 10.95
N HIS A 97 -23.15 11.91 10.73
CA HIS A 97 -22.08 11.43 9.85
C HIS A 97 -22.46 10.10 9.22
N HIS A 98 -21.81 9.79 8.11
CA HIS A 98 -21.93 8.50 7.44
C HIS A 98 -21.40 7.38 8.33
N GLN A 99 -22.11 6.26 8.32
CA GLN A 99 -21.71 5.02 8.98
C GLN A 99 -21.39 4.01 7.89
N PRO A 100 -20.11 3.70 7.63
CA PRO A 100 -19.72 2.77 6.58
C PRO A 100 -20.26 1.38 6.88
N ALA A 101 -20.56 0.60 5.83
CA ALA A 101 -21.10 -0.75 5.97
C ALA A 101 -20.18 -1.68 6.79
N VAL A 102 -18.86 -1.45 6.69
CA VAL A 102 -17.83 -2.13 7.48
C VAL A 102 -16.91 -1.12 8.14
N ASN A 103 -16.49 -1.41 9.37
CA ASN A 103 -15.53 -0.58 10.09
C ASN A 103 -14.07 -0.94 9.77
N ALA A 104 -13.13 -0.13 10.26
CA ALA A 104 -11.70 -0.35 10.03
C ALA A 104 -11.19 -1.73 10.50
N ALA A 105 -11.71 -2.27 11.62
CA ALA A 105 -11.30 -3.60 12.09
C ALA A 105 -11.73 -4.70 11.12
N CYS A 106 -12.94 -4.58 10.57
CA CYS A 106 -13.47 -5.46 9.54
C CYS A 106 -12.66 -5.41 8.24
N VAL A 107 -12.22 -4.23 7.79
CA VAL A 107 -11.34 -4.09 6.61
C VAL A 107 -9.95 -4.69 6.87
N HIS A 108 -9.37 -4.42 8.05
CA HIS A 108 -8.08 -4.99 8.46
C HIS A 108 -8.09 -6.52 8.46
N GLU A 109 -9.14 -7.13 9.01
CA GLU A 109 -9.33 -8.58 8.99
C GLU A 109 -9.42 -9.11 7.55
N ARG A 110 -10.24 -8.48 6.70
CA ARG A 110 -10.43 -8.87 5.30
C ARG A 110 -9.14 -8.82 4.50
N LEU A 111 -8.34 -7.76 4.62
CA LEU A 111 -7.05 -7.65 3.94
C LEU A 111 -6.09 -8.77 4.33
N ASN A 112 -5.99 -9.04 5.63
CA ASN A 112 -5.11 -10.09 6.16
C ASN A 112 -5.59 -11.51 5.84
N LEU A 113 -6.91 -11.73 5.69
CA LEU A 113 -7.46 -13.01 5.28
C LEU A 113 -7.40 -13.23 3.77
N LEU A 114 -7.59 -12.20 2.96
CA LEU A 114 -7.81 -12.31 1.51
C LEU A 114 -6.54 -12.11 0.68
N MET A 115 -5.65 -11.22 1.13
CA MET A 115 -4.51 -10.75 0.32
C MET A 115 -3.16 -11.26 0.84
N TRP A 116 -3.08 -11.69 2.11
CA TRP A 116 -1.89 -12.38 2.63
C TRP A 116 -2.03 -13.88 2.42
N VAL A 117 -1.26 -14.42 1.47
CA VAL A 117 -1.31 -15.86 1.14
C VAL A 117 -0.20 -16.59 1.88
N ASP A 118 -0.60 -17.35 2.90
CA ASP A 118 0.28 -18.25 3.64
C ASP A 118 -0.42 -19.60 3.88
N ARG A 119 -0.21 -20.54 2.97
CA ARG A 119 -0.63 -21.93 3.20
C ARG A 119 0.42 -22.61 4.06
N CYS A 120 0.22 -22.58 5.36
CA CYS A 120 1.01 -23.42 6.26
C CYS A 120 0.73 -24.92 6.00
N TRP A 121 1.69 -25.78 6.35
CA TRP A 121 1.58 -27.23 6.14
C TRP A 121 0.62 -27.96 7.10
N VAL A 122 -0.03 -27.20 7.99
CA VAL A 122 -1.05 -27.72 8.93
C VAL A 122 -2.40 -27.62 8.25
N ALA A 123 -2.97 -28.77 7.89
CA ALA A 123 -4.21 -28.84 7.11
C ALA A 123 -5.40 -28.17 7.82
N GLU A 124 -5.44 -28.27 9.15
CA GLU A 124 -6.47 -27.69 10.00
C GLU A 124 -6.47 -26.15 9.90
N HIS A 125 -5.31 -25.51 9.96
CA HIS A 125 -5.20 -24.05 9.85
C HIS A 125 -5.67 -23.55 8.49
N PHE A 126 -5.32 -24.25 7.41
CA PHE A 126 -5.77 -23.87 6.07
C PHE A 126 -7.29 -24.08 5.91
N ALA A 127 -7.84 -25.15 6.49
CA ALA A 127 -9.29 -25.39 6.49
C ALA A 127 -10.05 -24.30 7.28
N GLU A 128 -9.54 -23.90 8.45
CA GLU A 128 -10.11 -22.79 9.24
C GLU A 128 -10.07 -21.47 8.46
N HIS A 129 -8.96 -21.18 7.77
CA HIS A 129 -8.84 -20.01 6.89
C HIS A 129 -9.92 -20.01 5.80
N LEU A 130 -10.11 -21.14 5.13
CA LEU A 130 -11.12 -21.29 4.08
C LEU A 130 -12.55 -21.14 4.60
N GLU A 131 -12.87 -21.70 5.78
CA GLU A 131 -14.21 -21.55 6.36
C GLU A 131 -14.46 -20.09 6.81
N ARG A 132 -13.44 -19.36 7.29
CA ARG A 132 -13.56 -17.91 7.57
C ARG A 132 -13.83 -17.11 6.30
N LEU A 133 -13.09 -17.38 5.22
CA LEU A 133 -13.35 -16.74 3.92
C LEU A 133 -14.77 -17.00 3.47
N LYS A 134 -15.23 -18.26 3.52
CA LYS A 134 -16.59 -18.66 3.13
C LYS A 134 -17.68 -17.99 3.99
N ALA A 135 -17.44 -17.84 5.29
CA ALA A 135 -18.36 -17.18 6.20
C ALA A 135 -18.51 -15.68 5.92
N ILE A 136 -17.43 -15.01 5.48
CA ILE A 136 -17.48 -13.60 5.07
C ILE A 136 -18.06 -13.48 3.65
N ARG A 137 -17.50 -14.25 2.71
CA ARG A 137 -17.85 -14.21 1.28
C ARG A 137 -17.54 -15.53 0.57
N LEU A 138 -18.58 -16.23 0.12
CA LEU A 138 -18.44 -17.52 -0.57
C LEU A 138 -17.54 -17.43 -1.82
N GLU A 139 -17.56 -16.31 -2.54
CA GLU A 139 -16.75 -16.07 -3.73
C GLU A 139 -15.25 -16.07 -3.40
N TRP A 140 -14.85 -15.62 -2.22
CA TRP A 140 -13.45 -15.66 -1.80
C TRP A 140 -12.97 -17.08 -1.50
N TYR A 141 -13.85 -17.93 -0.97
CA TYR A 141 -13.57 -19.36 -0.87
C TYR A 141 -13.29 -19.96 -2.25
N MET A 142 -14.08 -19.60 -3.27
CA MET A 142 -13.86 -20.06 -4.65
C MET A 142 -12.56 -19.51 -5.26
N LEU A 143 -12.23 -18.24 -5.03
CA LEU A 143 -10.96 -17.65 -5.42
C LEU A 143 -9.77 -18.41 -4.81
N TYR A 144 -9.86 -18.81 -3.54
CA TYR A 144 -8.76 -19.48 -2.84
C TYR A 144 -8.45 -20.89 -3.38
N HIS A 145 -9.36 -21.53 -4.13
CA HIS A 145 -9.03 -22.72 -4.92
C HIS A 145 -8.05 -22.40 -6.06
N ASN A 146 -8.19 -21.23 -6.68
CA ASN A 146 -7.30 -20.79 -7.76
C ASN A 146 -5.97 -20.25 -7.22
N VAL A 147 -6.01 -19.45 -6.14
CA VAL A 147 -4.81 -19.03 -5.40
C VAL A 147 -4.06 -20.24 -4.87
N GLY A 148 -4.76 -21.35 -4.60
CA GLY A 148 -4.16 -22.59 -4.14
C GLY A 148 -3.13 -23.23 -5.06
N THR A 149 -2.94 -22.70 -6.28
CA THR A 149 -1.81 -23.03 -7.17
C THR A 149 -0.47 -22.48 -6.67
N ILE A 150 -0.49 -21.49 -5.77
CA ILE A 150 0.68 -20.95 -5.06
C ILE A 150 0.60 -21.29 -3.57
N SER A 151 1.72 -21.68 -2.96
CA SER A 151 1.75 -22.05 -1.53
C SER A 151 1.75 -20.82 -0.62
N SER A 152 2.66 -19.88 -0.85
CA SER A 152 2.74 -18.66 -0.07
C SER A 152 3.38 -17.52 -0.85
N ARG A 153 3.18 -16.29 -0.38
CA ARG A 153 3.90 -15.09 -0.82
C ARG A 153 4.40 -14.33 0.40
N PRO A 154 5.64 -13.79 0.37
CA PRO A 154 6.18 -12.98 1.47
C PRO A 154 5.69 -11.52 1.40
N PHE A 155 4.57 -11.28 0.74
CA PHE A 155 3.95 -9.98 0.50
C PHE A 155 2.45 -10.18 0.25
N TYR A 156 1.67 -9.12 0.43
CA TYR A 156 0.26 -9.11 0.04
C TYR A 156 0.10 -9.07 -1.47
N LEU A 157 -0.81 -9.88 -2.01
CA LEU A 157 -1.19 -9.82 -3.42
C LEU A 157 -1.61 -8.40 -3.81
N PRO A 158 -1.25 -7.91 -5.00
CA PRO A 158 -1.49 -6.53 -5.41
C PRO A 158 -2.98 -6.29 -5.70
N TRP A 159 -3.70 -7.33 -6.12
CA TRP A 159 -5.14 -7.32 -6.30
C TRP A 159 -5.72 -8.74 -6.34
N VAL A 160 -7.01 -8.85 -6.02
CA VAL A 160 -7.80 -10.06 -6.21
C VAL A 160 -9.16 -9.73 -6.85
N ALA A 161 -9.68 -10.65 -7.66
CA ALA A 161 -10.98 -10.57 -8.33
C ALA A 161 -11.76 -11.89 -8.19
N PHE A 162 -12.95 -11.98 -8.78
CA PHE A 162 -13.87 -13.13 -8.64
C PHE A 162 -13.23 -14.52 -8.75
N ARG A 163 -12.23 -14.71 -9.64
CA ARG A 163 -11.49 -15.99 -9.84
C ARG A 163 -10.04 -15.80 -10.25
N GLU A 164 -9.54 -14.58 -10.19
CA GLU A 164 -8.22 -14.22 -10.70
C GLU A 164 -7.53 -13.34 -9.67
N TYR A 165 -6.21 -13.33 -9.68
CA TYR A 165 -5.41 -12.55 -8.76
C TYR A 165 -4.14 -12.09 -9.46
N GLY A 166 -3.57 -10.98 -8.96
CA GLY A 166 -2.23 -10.57 -9.35
C GLY A 166 -1.18 -11.36 -8.59
N ASP A 167 -0.07 -11.69 -9.25
CA ASP A 167 1.03 -12.44 -8.64
C ASP A 167 2.37 -11.73 -8.85
N TRP A 168 2.44 -10.49 -8.35
CA TRP A 168 3.61 -9.64 -8.33
C TRP A 168 3.53 -8.72 -7.10
N CYS A 169 4.67 -8.31 -6.57
CA CYS A 169 4.73 -7.43 -5.41
C CYS A 169 4.49 -5.98 -5.84
N ASP A 170 3.39 -5.37 -5.40
CA ASP A 170 3.21 -3.92 -5.37
C ASP A 170 4.00 -3.35 -4.19
N SER A 171 5.10 -2.65 -4.47
CA SER A 171 5.93 -2.07 -3.42
C SER A 171 5.17 -1.05 -2.57
N LEU A 172 4.45 -0.11 -3.18
CA LEU A 172 3.82 0.97 -2.44
C LEU A 172 2.66 0.45 -1.59
N GLY A 173 1.83 -0.44 -2.14
CA GLY A 173 0.76 -1.08 -1.38
C GLY A 173 1.28 -1.87 -0.16
N ASN A 174 2.35 -2.64 -0.32
CA ASN A 174 2.95 -3.40 0.79
C ASN A 174 3.64 -2.49 1.83
N LEU A 175 4.34 -1.43 1.39
CA LEU A 175 4.96 -0.45 2.28
C LEU A 175 3.91 0.34 3.08
N LEU A 176 2.79 0.72 2.43
CA LEU A 176 1.66 1.34 3.11
C LEU A 176 0.99 0.37 4.08
N ALA A 177 0.95 -0.94 3.80
CA ALA A 177 0.40 -1.93 4.73
C ALA A 177 1.19 -1.95 6.05
N ILE A 178 2.52 -1.79 5.99
CA ILE A 178 3.37 -1.61 7.18
C ILE A 178 3.04 -0.28 7.87
N LEU A 179 3.08 0.83 7.14
CA LEU A 179 2.96 2.18 7.71
C LEU A 179 1.58 2.47 8.32
N THR A 180 0.53 1.86 7.80
CA THR A 180 -0.83 1.99 8.33
C THR A 180 -1.14 0.96 9.42
N GLY A 181 -0.30 -0.06 9.57
CA GLY A 181 -0.50 -1.15 10.53
C GLY A 181 -1.51 -2.21 10.08
N VAL A 182 -1.75 -2.37 8.78
CA VAL A 182 -2.45 -3.57 8.24
C VAL A 182 -1.55 -4.79 8.41
N ALA A 183 -0.26 -4.64 8.12
CA ALA A 183 0.75 -5.64 8.39
C ALA A 183 1.13 -5.60 9.88
N ASP A 184 1.11 -6.76 10.53
CA ASP A 184 1.74 -6.94 11.84
C ASP A 184 3.26 -7.13 11.68
N PHE A 185 3.97 -7.30 12.80
CA PHE A 185 5.42 -7.46 12.78
C PHE A 185 5.87 -8.65 11.91
N HIS A 186 5.20 -9.79 12.03
CA HIS A 186 5.49 -10.98 11.23
C HIS A 186 5.44 -10.69 9.72
N ARG A 187 4.32 -10.11 9.24
CA ARG A 187 4.16 -9.78 7.82
C ARG A 187 5.13 -8.69 7.36
N SER A 188 5.34 -7.67 8.21
CA SER A 188 6.27 -6.57 7.93
C SER A 188 7.69 -7.08 7.73
N GLU A 189 8.16 -7.98 8.60
CA GLU A 189 9.48 -8.62 8.51
C GLU A 189 9.63 -9.43 7.22
N HIS A 190 8.60 -10.20 6.81
CA HIS A 190 8.60 -10.91 5.53
C HIS A 190 8.67 -9.98 4.32
N ILE A 191 7.87 -8.90 4.33
CA ILE A 191 7.84 -7.91 3.25
C ILE A 191 9.21 -7.27 3.09
N VAL A 192 9.78 -6.67 4.14
CA VAL A 192 11.05 -5.92 4.01
C VAL A 192 12.23 -6.84 3.64
N ARG A 193 12.22 -8.10 4.13
CA ARG A 193 13.21 -9.11 3.72
C ARG A 193 13.08 -9.48 2.25
N TYR A 194 11.86 -9.68 1.76
CA TYR A 194 11.62 -9.97 0.35
C TYR A 194 12.08 -8.81 -0.54
N LEU A 195 11.69 -7.57 -0.21
CA LEU A 195 12.11 -6.38 -0.96
C LEU A 195 13.64 -6.27 -1.04
N ARG A 196 14.35 -6.59 0.05
CA ARG A 196 15.82 -6.66 0.06
C ARG A 196 16.35 -7.81 -0.80
N GLN A 197 15.79 -9.01 -0.67
CA GLN A 197 16.23 -10.22 -1.38
C GLN A 197 16.15 -10.05 -2.91
N VAL A 198 15.08 -9.45 -3.42
CA VAL A 198 14.88 -9.26 -4.86
C VAL A 198 15.57 -8.02 -5.43
N GLY A 199 16.31 -7.28 -4.59
CA GLY A 199 16.96 -6.03 -4.98
C GLY A 199 15.95 -4.96 -5.40
N MET A 200 14.84 -4.81 -4.67
CA MET A 200 13.79 -3.83 -5.01
C MET A 200 14.33 -2.40 -5.06
N ALA A 201 15.35 -2.10 -4.25
CA ALA A 201 16.01 -0.80 -4.16
C ALA A 201 17.30 -0.68 -4.99
N GLU A 202 17.58 -1.62 -5.90
CA GLU A 202 18.80 -1.60 -6.74
C GLU A 202 18.50 -1.17 -8.18
N PRO A 203 19.25 -0.24 -8.80
CA PRO A 203 20.36 0.52 -8.24
C PRO A 203 19.93 1.67 -7.31
N TYR A 204 18.64 2.02 -7.31
CA TYR A 204 18.08 3.08 -6.46
C TYR A 204 16.71 2.70 -5.88
N PRO A 205 16.35 3.22 -4.69
CA PRO A 205 15.06 2.97 -4.06
C PRO A 205 13.93 3.77 -4.74
N THR A 206 12.77 3.20 -5.05
CA THR A 206 12.38 1.77 -5.03
C THR A 206 11.57 1.46 -6.29
N LYS A 207 11.73 0.25 -6.87
CA LYS A 207 10.92 -0.21 -7.99
C LYS A 207 9.44 -0.26 -7.63
N ALA A 208 8.57 0.22 -8.52
CA ALA A 208 7.11 0.20 -8.34
C ALA A 208 6.57 -1.22 -8.10
N ILE A 209 6.99 -2.18 -8.92
CA ILE A 209 6.59 -3.59 -8.80
C ILE A 209 7.77 -4.54 -9.02
N TYR A 210 7.63 -5.78 -8.51
CA TYR A 210 8.53 -6.88 -8.86
C TYR A 210 7.83 -8.25 -8.85
N PRO A 211 8.14 -9.15 -9.80
CA PRO A 211 8.87 -8.86 -11.04
C PRO A 211 8.06 -7.92 -11.94
N PRO A 212 8.68 -7.24 -12.93
CA PRO A 212 7.90 -6.56 -13.95
C PRO A 212 7.13 -7.58 -14.79
N ILE A 213 5.99 -7.15 -15.31
CA ILE A 213 5.08 -7.93 -16.12
C ILE A 213 5.61 -8.00 -17.56
N TYR A 214 5.85 -9.21 -18.08
CA TYR A 214 6.37 -9.43 -19.43
C TYR A 214 5.26 -9.72 -20.47
N PRO A 215 5.50 -9.44 -21.76
CA PRO A 215 4.58 -9.82 -22.84
C PRO A 215 4.26 -11.32 -22.81
N GLY A 216 2.96 -11.65 -22.86
CA GLY A 216 2.46 -13.03 -22.79
C GLY A 216 2.02 -13.46 -21.39
N GLU A 217 2.34 -12.70 -20.35
CA GLU A 217 1.81 -12.96 -19.00
C GLU A 217 0.34 -12.54 -18.88
N PRO A 218 -0.45 -13.17 -17.99
CA PRO A 218 -1.86 -12.83 -17.80
C PRO A 218 -2.14 -11.37 -17.42
N SER A 219 -1.22 -10.74 -16.70
CA SER A 219 -1.32 -9.33 -16.28
C SER A 219 -0.82 -8.34 -17.35
N TRP A 220 -0.29 -8.83 -18.48
CA TRP A 220 0.14 -7.97 -19.57
C TRP A 220 -1.07 -7.31 -20.24
N ARG A 221 -0.91 -6.05 -20.67
CA ARG A 221 -1.88 -5.33 -21.49
C ARG A 221 -1.18 -4.74 -22.70
N GLU A 222 -1.83 -4.83 -23.86
CA GLU A 222 -1.25 -4.31 -25.10
C GLU A 222 -0.96 -2.80 -25.04
N TYR A 223 -1.75 -2.04 -24.28
CA TYR A 223 -1.53 -0.60 -24.12
C TYR A 223 -0.26 -0.27 -23.31
N TYR A 224 0.40 -1.23 -22.65
CA TYR A 224 1.71 -0.99 -22.02
C TYR A 224 2.77 -0.55 -23.04
N ARG A 225 2.59 -0.93 -24.31
CA ARG A 225 3.42 -0.50 -25.44
C ARG A 225 3.15 0.94 -25.86
N SER A 226 2.07 1.57 -25.37
CA SER A 226 1.77 2.97 -25.64
C SER A 226 2.92 3.83 -25.16
N ARG A 227 3.56 4.54 -26.10
CA ARG A 227 4.79 5.33 -25.88
C ARG A 227 5.94 4.52 -25.25
N ASN A 228 5.89 3.20 -25.34
CA ASN A 228 6.76 2.27 -24.62
C ASN A 228 6.85 2.53 -23.11
N LEU A 229 5.82 3.12 -22.48
CA LEU A 229 5.95 3.64 -21.12
C LEU A 229 6.01 2.53 -20.06
N ASN A 230 5.21 1.46 -20.20
CA ASN A 230 5.10 0.35 -19.25
C ASN A 230 5.66 -0.98 -19.79
N ILE A 231 6.67 -0.94 -20.65
CA ILE A 231 7.46 -2.15 -20.93
C ILE A 231 8.27 -2.55 -19.68
N PRO A 232 8.77 -3.80 -19.57
CA PRO A 232 9.45 -4.24 -18.36
C PRO A 232 10.56 -3.29 -17.91
N HIS A 233 10.61 -3.00 -16.62
CA HIS A 233 11.56 -2.08 -15.94
C HIS A 233 11.32 -0.60 -16.23
N GLN A 234 10.14 -0.22 -16.70
CA GLN A 234 9.79 1.18 -16.95
C GLN A 234 8.50 1.61 -16.27
N TYR A 235 8.48 2.88 -15.86
CA TYR A 235 7.31 3.55 -15.28
C TYR A 235 6.65 2.73 -14.16
N HIS A 236 5.35 2.41 -14.26
CA HIS A 236 4.66 1.56 -13.27
C HIS A 236 5.10 0.09 -13.34
N ASN A 237 5.54 -0.39 -14.51
CA ASN A 237 5.98 -1.77 -14.73
C ASN A 237 7.45 -2.00 -14.32
N GLY A 238 7.75 -1.73 -13.05
CA GLY A 238 9.06 -1.98 -12.45
C GLY A 238 10.08 -0.86 -12.65
N GLY A 239 9.65 0.35 -13.04
CA GLY A 239 10.46 1.55 -12.92
C GLY A 239 10.70 1.92 -11.45
N ILE A 240 11.80 2.61 -11.17
CA ILE A 240 12.14 3.12 -9.84
C ILE A 240 11.47 4.47 -9.63
N TRP A 241 10.80 4.67 -8.50
CA TRP A 241 10.16 5.93 -8.14
C TRP A 241 10.77 6.45 -6.84
N PRO A 242 11.46 7.61 -6.85
CA PRO A 242 12.00 8.21 -5.63
C PRO A 242 10.92 8.48 -4.57
N MET A 243 9.69 8.79 -5.01
CA MET A 243 8.51 8.90 -4.15
C MET A 243 8.29 7.62 -3.31
N ILE A 244 8.29 6.44 -3.93
CA ILE A 244 8.17 5.15 -3.24
C ILE A 244 9.42 4.87 -2.40
N GLY A 245 10.59 5.28 -2.87
CA GLY A 245 11.83 5.23 -2.09
C GLY A 245 11.69 5.88 -0.72
N GLY A 246 11.03 7.03 -0.62
CA GLY A 246 10.78 7.68 0.67
C GLY A 246 9.82 6.90 1.57
N PHE A 247 8.77 6.26 1.01
CA PHE A 247 7.90 5.35 1.76
C PHE A 247 8.65 4.11 2.25
N HIS A 248 9.60 3.61 1.45
CA HIS A 248 10.43 2.46 1.82
C HIS A 248 11.32 2.77 3.02
N VAL A 249 11.99 3.94 3.01
CA VAL A 249 12.77 4.42 4.16
C VAL A 249 11.87 4.54 5.39
N ALA A 250 10.68 5.16 5.25
CA ALA A 250 9.74 5.31 6.36
C ALA A 250 9.29 3.96 6.94
N ALA A 251 9.02 2.96 6.09
CA ALA A 251 8.63 1.62 6.54
C ALA A 251 9.76 0.91 7.28
N LEU A 252 11.02 1.08 6.85
CA LEU A 252 12.19 0.55 7.57
C LEU A 252 12.34 1.18 8.96
N VAL A 253 12.11 2.50 9.08
CA VAL A 253 12.07 3.19 10.39
C VAL A 253 10.94 2.63 11.26
N ALA A 254 9.72 2.52 10.71
CA ALA A 254 8.56 1.97 11.43
C ALA A 254 8.81 0.53 11.93
N HIS A 255 9.54 -0.26 11.15
CA HIS A 255 9.90 -1.64 11.45
C HIS A 255 11.12 -1.79 12.38
N GLY A 256 11.80 -0.67 12.71
CA GLY A 256 12.96 -0.67 13.60
C GLY A 256 14.30 -1.02 12.93
N TRP A 257 14.34 -1.10 11.60
CA TRP A 257 15.56 -1.35 10.81
C TRP A 257 16.29 -0.04 10.50
N GLN A 258 16.73 0.65 11.57
CA GLN A 258 17.25 2.01 11.49
C GLN A 258 18.49 2.13 10.60
N LYS A 259 19.43 1.16 10.67
CA LYS A 259 20.67 1.19 9.89
C LYS A 259 20.39 1.06 8.38
N GLU A 260 19.49 0.16 8.01
CA GLU A 260 19.04 -0.01 6.63
C GLU A 260 18.31 1.23 6.12
N ALA A 261 17.50 1.87 6.96
CA ALA A 261 16.82 3.11 6.62
C ALA A 261 17.80 4.26 6.34
N GLU A 262 18.83 4.41 7.17
CA GLU A 262 19.90 5.42 6.99
C GLU A 262 20.67 5.20 5.69
N GLN A 263 21.04 3.94 5.39
CA GLN A 263 21.75 3.61 4.16
C GLN A 263 20.89 3.86 2.91
N MET A 264 19.60 3.53 2.97
CA MET A 264 18.66 3.75 1.87
C MET A 264 18.34 5.24 1.67
N LEU A 265 18.34 6.05 2.73
CA LEU A 265 18.17 7.50 2.61
C LEU A 265 19.30 8.13 1.80
N ILE A 266 20.53 7.62 1.93
CA ILE A 266 21.69 8.08 1.14
C ILE A 266 21.49 7.73 -0.34
N THR A 267 21.11 6.49 -0.66
CA THR A 267 20.90 6.09 -2.05
C THR A 267 19.66 6.76 -2.67
N LEU A 268 18.65 7.10 -1.86
CA LEU A 268 17.53 7.94 -2.29
C LEU A 268 17.95 9.38 -2.59
N ALA A 269 18.88 9.95 -1.81
CA ALA A 269 19.48 11.25 -2.12
C ALA A 269 20.24 11.19 -3.45
N ASP A 270 21.02 10.13 -3.68
CA ASP A 270 21.72 9.94 -4.96
C ASP A 270 20.73 9.82 -6.12
N ALA A 271 19.62 9.09 -5.95
CA ALA A 271 18.56 8.98 -6.94
C ALA A 271 17.95 10.34 -7.31
N ASN A 272 17.61 11.14 -6.30
CA ASN A 272 17.07 12.48 -6.47
C ASN A 272 18.08 13.48 -7.05
N ARG A 273 19.39 13.27 -6.79
CA ARG A 273 20.47 14.06 -7.38
C ARG A 273 20.65 13.78 -8.87
N GLN A 274 20.33 12.58 -9.34
CA GLN A 274 20.46 12.27 -10.77
C GLN A 274 19.58 13.20 -11.62
N GLY A 275 20.06 13.53 -12.82
CA GLY A 275 19.27 14.25 -13.81
C GLY A 275 19.81 14.13 -15.23
N VAL A 276 19.02 14.63 -16.17
CA VAL A 276 19.32 14.62 -17.61
C VAL A 276 20.07 15.90 -18.01
N ALA A 277 19.63 17.05 -17.50
CA ALA A 277 20.22 18.37 -17.79
C ALA A 277 21.08 18.90 -16.63
N GLY A 278 20.84 18.46 -15.39
CA GLY A 278 21.63 18.87 -14.24
C GLY A 278 21.44 17.99 -13.01
N ASP A 279 22.24 18.26 -11.98
CA ASP A 279 22.09 17.62 -10.66
C ASP A 279 20.85 18.15 -9.93
N TRP A 280 20.28 17.33 -9.04
CA TRP A 280 19.13 17.66 -8.18
C TRP A 280 17.84 17.98 -8.95
N GLU A 281 17.58 17.23 -10.02
CA GLU A 281 16.35 17.38 -10.79
C GLU A 281 15.12 16.78 -10.11
N PHE A 282 15.26 15.88 -9.12
CA PHE A 282 14.10 15.21 -8.49
C PHE A 282 13.16 14.60 -9.55
N ASN A 283 13.75 13.80 -10.44
CA ASN A 283 13.03 13.18 -11.55
C ASN A 283 11.83 12.35 -11.08
N GLU A 284 10.84 12.28 -11.96
CA GLU A 284 9.59 11.57 -11.75
C GLU A 284 9.79 10.09 -11.43
N TRP A 285 10.57 9.42 -12.27
CA TRP A 285 10.91 8.01 -12.14
C TRP A 285 12.26 7.73 -12.82
N MET A 286 12.77 6.52 -12.67
CA MET A 286 14.05 6.09 -13.24
C MET A 286 13.87 4.69 -13.82
N HIS A 287 14.61 4.35 -14.86
CA HIS A 287 14.54 3.01 -15.44
C HIS A 287 15.02 1.95 -14.43
N GLY A 288 14.23 0.90 -14.22
CA GLY A 288 14.36 -0.05 -13.11
C GLY A 288 15.66 -0.88 -13.06
N ARG A 289 16.33 -1.09 -14.19
CA ARG A 289 17.66 -1.75 -14.22
C ARG A 289 18.85 -0.79 -14.23
N SER A 290 18.86 0.16 -15.16
CA SER A 290 19.98 1.08 -15.37
C SER A 290 20.03 2.20 -14.34
N GLY A 291 18.92 2.53 -13.68
CA GLY A 291 18.82 3.72 -12.84
C GLY A 291 18.94 5.02 -13.63
N HIS A 292 18.71 5.01 -14.94
CA HIS A 292 18.72 6.25 -15.72
C HIS A 292 17.47 7.09 -15.38
N PRO A 293 17.59 8.39 -15.11
CA PRO A 293 16.46 9.28 -14.90
C PRO A 293 15.53 9.31 -16.11
N MET A 294 14.23 9.30 -15.85
CA MET A 294 13.17 9.30 -16.86
C MET A 294 12.00 10.17 -16.40
N GLY A 295 11.07 10.45 -17.31
CA GLY A 295 9.92 11.31 -17.01
C GLY A 295 10.32 12.79 -16.90
N PHE A 296 9.55 13.54 -16.13
CA PHE A 296 9.78 14.97 -15.94
C PHE A 296 10.64 15.27 -14.71
N ALA A 297 11.43 16.34 -14.79
CA ALA A 297 12.15 16.90 -13.65
C ALA A 297 11.18 17.64 -12.69
N GLU A 298 11.73 18.07 -11.55
CA GLU A 298 11.14 18.93 -10.53
C GLU A 298 9.83 18.38 -9.93
N GLN A 299 9.75 17.06 -9.75
CA GLN A 299 8.55 16.44 -9.21
C GLN A 299 8.44 16.63 -7.71
N ALA A 300 7.37 17.33 -7.31
CA ALA A 300 7.10 17.64 -5.91
C ALA A 300 6.99 16.38 -5.03
N TRP A 301 6.49 15.26 -5.56
CA TRP A 301 6.41 14.01 -4.79
C TRP A 301 7.77 13.39 -4.48
N SER A 302 8.77 13.58 -5.35
CA SER A 302 10.11 13.01 -5.20
C SER A 302 10.85 13.78 -4.12
N ALA A 303 10.76 15.12 -4.18
CA ALA A 303 11.27 16.01 -3.16
C ALA A 303 10.56 15.83 -1.81
N SER A 304 9.23 15.80 -1.79
CA SER A 304 8.44 15.71 -0.56
C SER A 304 8.69 14.41 0.20
N MET A 305 8.74 13.28 -0.51
CA MET A 305 9.00 11.99 0.13
C MET A 305 10.45 11.82 0.57
N TYR A 306 11.41 12.50 -0.07
CA TYR A 306 12.76 12.60 0.49
C TYR A 306 12.78 13.35 1.82
N LEU A 307 12.10 14.49 1.91
CA LEU A 307 12.00 15.25 3.16
C LEU A 307 11.30 14.45 4.26
N TYR A 308 10.22 13.74 3.91
CA TYR A 308 9.52 12.83 4.81
C TYR A 308 10.46 11.74 5.33
N ALA A 309 11.18 11.05 4.44
CA ALA A 309 12.13 10.00 4.79
C ALA A 309 13.28 10.50 5.68
N HIS A 310 13.83 11.68 5.37
CA HIS A 310 14.85 12.32 6.20
C HIS A 310 14.32 12.64 7.60
N ASN A 311 13.09 13.16 7.72
CA ASN A 311 12.45 13.38 9.03
C ASN A 311 12.25 12.08 9.81
N ALA A 312 11.79 11.02 9.13
CA ALA A 312 11.60 9.70 9.73
C ALA A 312 12.92 9.16 10.30
N VAL A 313 14.00 9.16 9.52
CA VAL A 313 15.31 8.69 9.97
C VAL A 313 15.88 9.55 11.10
N ARG A 314 15.81 10.87 10.96
CA ARG A 314 16.47 11.81 11.89
C ARG A 314 15.76 11.93 13.23
N ASN A 315 14.43 11.95 13.21
CA ASN A 315 13.61 12.26 14.38
C ASN A 315 12.80 11.07 14.88
N GLY A 316 12.79 9.94 14.16
CA GLY A 316 11.93 8.79 14.46
C GLY A 316 10.43 9.10 14.28
N GLN A 317 10.10 10.23 13.65
CA GLN A 317 8.74 10.71 13.52
C GLN A 317 8.15 10.32 12.17
N LEU A 318 6.96 9.75 12.22
CA LEU A 318 6.17 9.39 11.04
C LEU A 318 4.86 10.19 11.06
N PRO A 319 4.85 11.48 10.64
CA PRO A 319 3.62 12.27 10.55
C PRO A 319 2.55 11.51 9.77
N LEU A 320 1.28 11.62 10.17
CA LEU A 320 0.15 10.81 9.68
C LEU A 320 0.22 9.34 10.12
N PHE A 321 1.26 8.60 9.75
CA PHE A 321 1.32 7.15 9.96
C PHE A 321 1.46 6.75 11.44
N GLY A 322 2.23 7.50 12.24
CA GLY A 322 2.32 7.27 13.69
C GLY A 322 0.99 7.47 14.41
N ASP A 323 0.20 8.46 13.97
CA ASP A 323 -1.14 8.71 14.51
C ASP A 323 -2.12 7.60 14.09
N LEU A 324 -2.02 7.10 12.86
CA LEU A 324 -2.81 5.95 12.39
C LEU A 324 -2.49 4.66 13.16
N LEU A 325 -1.21 4.37 13.40
CA LEU A 325 -0.79 3.21 14.22
C LEU A 325 -1.34 3.30 15.65
N THR A 326 -1.38 4.50 16.22
CA THR A 326 -1.99 4.74 17.54
C THR A 326 -3.50 4.42 17.52
N ALA A 327 -4.20 4.88 16.47
CA ALA A 327 -5.63 4.68 16.26
C ALA A 327 -6.02 3.22 15.88
N LYS A 328 -5.05 2.33 15.66
CA LYS A 328 -5.31 0.92 15.29
C LYS A 328 -6.31 0.24 16.25
N PRO A 329 -7.36 -0.44 15.75
CA PRO A 329 -8.41 -1.01 16.58
C PRO A 329 -7.90 -2.07 17.56
N ALA A 330 -8.51 -2.15 18.75
CA ALA A 330 -8.10 -3.12 19.78
C ALA A 330 -8.17 -4.59 19.30
N ALA A 331 -9.21 -4.94 18.53
CA ALA A 331 -9.33 -6.28 17.95
C ALA A 331 -8.21 -6.59 16.94
N ALA A 332 -7.74 -5.59 16.19
CA ALA A 332 -6.63 -5.75 15.25
C ALA A 332 -5.30 -5.94 16.00
N LYS A 333 -5.06 -5.18 17.08
CA LYS A 333 -3.88 -5.34 17.96
C LYS A 333 -3.85 -6.73 18.63
N ALA A 334 -5.00 -7.21 19.10
CA ALA A 334 -5.11 -8.52 19.74
C ALA A 334 -4.84 -9.70 18.78
N ALA A 335 -4.97 -9.49 17.47
CA ALA A 335 -4.73 -10.49 16.44
C ALA A 335 -3.31 -10.44 15.84
N GLU A 336 -2.44 -9.54 16.30
CA GLU A 336 -1.08 -9.39 15.78
C GLU A 336 -0.20 -10.59 16.14
N ASN A 337 0.59 -11.04 15.17
CA ASN A 337 1.73 -11.90 15.43
C ASN A 337 3.01 -11.05 15.55
N ASN A 338 3.58 -11.02 16.75
CA ASN A 338 4.82 -10.30 17.07
C ASN A 338 6.07 -11.18 17.00
N GLU A 339 5.94 -12.43 16.55
CA GLU A 339 7.04 -13.35 16.37
C GLU A 339 7.36 -13.56 14.89
N PHE A 340 8.65 -13.61 14.57
CA PHE A 340 9.13 -13.98 13.25
C PHE A 340 9.63 -15.42 13.25
N PHE A 341 9.09 -16.23 12.35
CA PHE A 341 9.56 -17.58 12.06
C PHE A 341 9.58 -17.79 10.55
N VAL A 342 10.61 -18.47 10.07
CA VAL A 342 10.69 -18.91 8.67
C VAL A 342 10.09 -20.29 8.57
N HIS A 343 8.96 -20.44 7.88
CA HIS A 343 8.41 -21.76 7.60
C HIS A 343 9.35 -22.55 6.68
N ALA A 344 9.79 -23.72 7.15
CA ALA A 344 10.52 -24.69 6.34
C ALA A 344 9.58 -25.22 5.25
N GLY A 345 9.60 -24.62 4.06
CA GLY A 345 8.74 -25.02 2.94
C GLY A 345 8.63 -24.00 1.82
N GLY A 346 8.92 -22.73 2.10
CA GLY A 346 9.30 -21.77 1.07
C GLY A 346 10.82 -21.76 0.99
N GLY A 347 11.39 -22.36 -0.06
CA GLY A 347 12.82 -22.13 -0.34
C GLY A 347 13.11 -20.62 -0.45
N PRO A 348 14.34 -20.17 -0.19
CA PRO A 348 14.71 -18.82 -0.63
C PRO A 348 14.43 -18.74 -2.13
N VAL A 349 13.49 -17.87 -2.52
CA VAL A 349 13.14 -17.63 -3.93
C VAL A 349 14.34 -17.08 -4.69
#